data_AF-A0A8T5QY58-F1
#
_entry.id   AF-A0A8T5QY58-F1
#
_cell.length_a   1.000
_cell.length_b   1.000
_cell.length_c   1.000
_cell.angle_alpha   90.00
_cell.angle_beta   90.00
_cell.angle_gamma   90.00
#
_symmetry.space_group_name_H-M   'P 1'
#
loop_
_entity.id
_entity.type
_entity.pdbx_description
1 polymer ?
#
loop_
_entity_poly.entity_id
_entity_poly.type
_entity_poly.pdbx_seq_one_letter_code
_entity_poly.pdbx_strand_id
1 'polypeptide(L)'
;MNDKILVVNRHHSNSNKYDENHILIYIGRGTIFGNKFIIGKDGDREEVVEKYKQDLRNAWKNNEKIKFEILKLVKYVKDGYILVFICSCKPKLCHGDVLKYVIETLISKGY
;
A
#
# COMPACT_ATOMS: atom_id res chain seq x y z
N MET A 1 -16.08 -6.66 1.68
CA MET A 1 -14.72 -6.11 1.55
C MET A 1 -14.16 -6.04 2.97
N ASN A 2 -12.89 -6.40 3.18
CA ASN A 2 -12.30 -6.33 4.52
C ASN A 2 -11.98 -4.85 4.83
N ASP A 3 -12.70 -4.25 5.77
CA ASP A 3 -12.50 -2.85 6.18
C ASP A 3 -11.19 -2.62 6.97
N LYS A 4 -10.33 -3.64 7.05
CA LYS A 4 -9.07 -3.65 7.78
C LYS A 4 -7.89 -3.00 7.04
N ILE A 5 -8.07 -2.56 5.79
CA ILE A 5 -7.01 -1.86 5.05
C ILE A 5 -7.59 -0.58 4.43
N LEU A 6 -7.05 0.55 4.85
CA LEU A 6 -7.45 1.89 4.44
C LEU A 6 -6.33 2.54 3.62
N VAL A 7 -6.70 3.31 2.59
CA VAL A 7 -5.77 4.15 1.83
C VAL A 7 -6.27 5.58 1.92
N VAL A 8 -5.52 6.44 2.62
CA VAL A 8 -5.96 7.78 3.01
C VAL A 8 -5.03 8.86 2.45
N ASN A 9 -5.59 10.05 2.23
CA ASN A 9 -4.79 11.22 1.88
C ASN A 9 -4.00 11.71 3.11
N ARG A 10 -2.70 11.98 2.96
CA ARG A 10 -1.81 12.47 4.03
C ARG A 10 -2.22 13.78 4.70
N HIS A 11 -2.96 14.64 4.00
CA HIS A 11 -3.47 15.90 4.51
C HIS A 11 -4.79 15.72 5.27
N HIS A 12 -5.46 14.57 5.11
CA HIS A 12 -6.73 14.26 5.78
C HIS A 12 -6.60 13.14 6.84
N SER A 13 -5.41 12.58 7.00
CA SER A 13 -5.04 11.65 8.06
C SER A 13 -4.72 12.42 9.35
N ASN A 14 -5.76 12.91 10.04
CA ASN A 14 -5.62 13.47 11.38
C ASN A 14 -5.26 12.34 12.36
N SER A 15 -4.19 12.49 13.14
CA SER A 15 -3.69 11.49 14.09
C SER A 15 -4.73 11.10 15.14
N ASN A 16 -5.62 12.03 15.52
CA ASN A 16 -6.66 11.80 16.52
C ASN A 16 -7.78 10.84 16.05
N LYS A 17 -7.74 10.39 14.79
CA LYS A 17 -8.70 9.44 14.22
C LYS A 17 -8.31 7.98 14.43
N TYR A 18 -7.12 7.70 14.94
CA TYR A 18 -6.56 6.36 14.99
C TYR A 18 -6.13 6.03 16.42
N ASP A 19 -6.45 4.82 16.83
CA ASP A 19 -6.10 4.24 18.14
C ASP A 19 -4.94 3.21 18.00
N GLU A 20 -4.64 2.48 19.07
CA GLU A 20 -3.59 1.46 19.11
C GLU A 20 -3.81 0.28 18.16
N ASN A 21 -5.03 0.07 17.66
CA ASN A 21 -5.33 -1.00 16.71
C ASN A 21 -4.99 -0.62 15.27
N HIS A 22 -4.56 0.63 15.03
CA HIS A 22 -4.21 1.13 13.71
C HIS A 22 -2.70 1.15 13.48
N ILE A 23 -2.27 0.54 12.38
CA ILE A 23 -0.88 0.59 11.92
C ILE A 23 -0.79 1.61 10.78
N LEU A 24 -0.24 2.78 11.09
CA LEU A 24 -0.09 3.89 10.13
C LEU A 24 1.21 3.73 9.34
N ILE A 25 1.11 3.71 8.02
CA ILE A 25 2.26 3.50 7.13
C ILE A 25 2.27 4.56 6.05
N TYR A 26 3.28 5.43 6.07
CA TYR A 26 3.52 6.36 4.98
C TYR A 26 4.11 5.63 3.78
N ILE A 27 3.41 5.72 2.64
CA ILE A 27 3.80 5.06 1.38
C ILE A 27 4.14 6.07 0.28
N GLY A 28 4.64 7.25 0.67
CA GLY A 28 5.10 8.25 -0.29
C GLY A 28 6.32 7.78 -1.09
N ARG A 29 6.62 8.47 -2.20
CA ARG A 29 7.80 8.18 -3.03
C ARG A 29 9.09 8.19 -2.19
N GLY A 30 10.00 7.25 -2.45
CA GLY A 30 11.25 7.07 -1.70
C GLY A 30 11.13 6.13 -0.49
N THR A 31 9.90 5.77 -0.09
CA THR A 31 9.66 4.71 0.90
C THR A 31 9.67 3.33 0.25
N ILE A 32 9.73 2.29 1.08
CA ILE A 32 9.74 0.89 0.63
C ILE A 32 8.53 0.50 -0.24
N PHE A 33 7.37 1.12 0.01
CA PHE A 33 6.14 0.88 -0.77
C PHE A 33 5.78 2.05 -1.69
N GLY A 34 6.67 3.05 -1.82
CA GLY A 34 6.44 4.23 -2.61
C GLY A 34 6.49 3.95 -4.10
N ASN A 35 5.57 4.55 -4.86
CA ASN A 35 5.66 4.53 -6.31
C ASN A 35 6.85 5.39 -6.79
N LYS A 36 7.87 4.74 -7.38
CA LYS A 36 9.05 5.41 -7.93
C LYS A 36 8.77 6.20 -9.21
N PHE A 37 7.72 5.84 -9.94
CA PHE A 37 7.32 6.50 -11.19
C PHE A 37 6.66 7.86 -10.91
N ILE A 38 6.90 8.81 -11.80
CA ILE A 38 6.54 10.23 -11.67
C ILE A 38 5.58 10.61 -12.79
N ILE A 39 4.40 11.12 -12.42
CA ILE A 39 3.40 11.60 -13.39
C ILE A 39 3.97 12.76 -14.21
N GLY A 40 3.74 12.73 -15.52
CA GLY A 40 4.26 13.71 -16.49
C GLY A 40 5.69 13.43 -16.95
N LYS A 41 6.44 12.56 -16.26
CA LYS A 41 7.78 12.11 -16.67
C LYS A 41 7.76 10.66 -17.15
N ASP A 42 7.16 9.78 -16.36
CA ASP A 42 7.10 8.34 -16.59
C ASP A 42 5.74 7.89 -17.11
N GLY A 43 4.85 8.83 -17.44
CA GLY A 43 3.50 8.57 -17.94
C GLY A 43 2.42 9.39 -17.24
N ASP A 44 1.18 9.16 -17.60
CA ASP A 44 0.01 9.68 -16.89
C ASP A 44 -0.24 8.92 -15.57
N ARG A 45 -1.33 9.27 -14.88
CA ARG A 45 -1.66 8.68 -13.57
C ARG A 45 -1.90 7.17 -13.64
N GLU A 46 -2.59 6.72 -14.67
CA GLU A 46 -2.97 5.31 -14.85
C GLU A 46 -1.74 4.49 -15.21
N GLU A 47 -0.93 5.01 -16.14
CA GLU A 47 0.33 4.42 -16.55
C GLU A 47 1.31 4.25 -15.37
N VAL A 48 1.51 5.29 -14.55
CA VAL A 48 2.45 5.16 -13.42
C VAL A 48 1.94 4.21 -12.33
N VAL A 49 0.62 4.05 -12.17
CA VAL A 49 0.04 3.10 -11.20
C VAL A 49 0.14 1.67 -11.74
N GLU A 50 -0.09 1.45 -13.03
CA GLU A 50 0.12 0.15 -13.66
C GLU A 50 1.61 -0.23 -13.65
N LYS A 51 2.52 0.70 -13.91
CA LYS A 51 3.97 0.48 -13.75
C LYS A 51 4.32 0.09 -12.31
N TYR A 52 3.73 0.74 -11.31
CA TYR A 52 3.92 0.34 -9.90
C TYR A 52 3.45 -1.08 -9.62
N LYS A 53 2.28 -1.47 -10.13
CA LYS A 53 1.75 -2.83 -9.97
C LYS A 53 2.71 -3.87 -10.56
N GLN A 54 3.27 -3.61 -11.74
CA GLN A 54 4.26 -4.49 -12.37
C GLN A 54 5.57 -4.54 -11.56
N ASP A 55 6.05 -3.39 -11.07
CA ASP A 55 7.23 -3.31 -10.22
C ASP A 55 7.07 -4.08 -8.91
N LEU A 56 5.93 -3.92 -8.24
CA LEU A 56 5.58 -4.65 -7.01
C LEU A 56 5.50 -6.16 -7.26
N ARG A 57 4.93 -6.59 -8.39
CA ARG A 57 4.87 -8.01 -8.78
C ARG A 57 6.26 -8.59 -9.02
N ASN A 58 7.15 -7.83 -9.65
CA ASN A 58 8.54 -8.25 -9.85
C ASN A 58 9.31 -8.28 -8.53
N ALA A 59 9.13 -7.28 -7.68
CA ALA A 59 9.74 -7.22 -6.35
C ALA A 59 9.28 -8.39 -5.46
N TRP A 60 8.00 -8.75 -5.49
CA TRP A 60 7.49 -9.93 -4.77
C TRP A 60 8.24 -11.23 -5.11
N LYS A 61 8.64 -11.39 -6.39
CA LYS A 61 9.36 -12.57 -6.87
C LYS A 61 10.85 -12.53 -6.57
N ASN A 62 11.46 -11.35 -6.68
CA ASN A 62 12.92 -11.21 -6.79
C ASN A 62 13.56 -10.43 -5.63
N ASN A 63 12.78 -9.91 -4.68
CA ASN A 63 13.27 -9.10 -3.57
C ASN A 63 12.71 -9.62 -2.24
N GLU A 64 13.55 -10.39 -1.53
CA GLU A 64 13.17 -11.02 -0.25
C GLU A 64 12.75 -10.00 0.81
N LYS A 65 13.38 -8.82 0.85
CA LYS A 65 13.03 -7.75 1.78
C LYS A 65 11.61 -7.25 1.53
N ILE A 66 11.25 -6.98 0.27
CA ILE A 66 9.89 -6.55 -0.07
C ILE A 66 8.87 -7.64 0.25
N LYS A 67 9.19 -8.90 -0.09
CA LYS A 67 8.33 -10.04 0.23
C LYS A 67 8.09 -10.18 1.73
N PHE A 68 9.15 -10.09 2.55
CA PHE A 68 9.07 -10.15 4.00
C PHE A 68 8.18 -9.02 4.56
N GLU A 69 8.39 -7.78 4.12
CA GLU A 69 7.61 -6.64 4.60
C GLU A 69 6.13 -6.75 4.20
N ILE A 70 5.81 -7.24 2.99
CA ILE A 70 4.41 -7.52 2.60
C ILE A 70 3.80 -8.62 3.49
N LEU A 71 4.52 -9.70 3.78
CA LEU A 71 4.04 -10.77 4.66
C LEU A 71 3.83 -10.27 6.11
N LYS A 72 4.64 -9.33 6.58
CA LYS A 72 4.45 -8.65 7.86
C LYS A 72 3.14 -7.85 7.89
N LEU A 73 2.80 -7.17 6.80
CA LEU A 73 1.50 -6.48 6.65
C LEU A 73 0.33 -7.45 6.65
N VAL A 74 0.45 -8.58 5.95
CA VAL A 74 -0.54 -9.67 5.98
C VAL A 74 -0.76 -10.15 7.42
N LYS A 75 0.33 -10.38 8.17
CA LYS A 75 0.26 -10.80 9.57
C LYS A 75 -0.48 -9.79 10.44
N TYR A 76 -0.19 -8.49 10.32
CA TYR A 76 -0.91 -7.47 11.09
C TYR A 76 -2.43 -7.53 10.87
N VAL A 77 -2.89 -7.67 9.62
CA VAL A 77 -4.32 -7.76 9.31
C VAL A 77 -4.95 -9.03 9.91
N LYS A 78 -4.23 -10.16 9.84
CA LYS A 78 -4.67 -11.44 10.43
C LYS A 78 -4.73 -11.38 11.96
N ASP A 79 -3.79 -10.68 12.58
CA ASP A 79 -3.73 -10.48 14.02
C ASP A 79 -4.79 -9.47 14.54
N GLY A 80 -5.55 -8.84 13.63
CA GLY A 80 -6.68 -7.98 13.99
C GLY A 80 -6.46 -6.49 13.75
N TYR A 81 -5.24 -6.06 13.43
CA TYR A 81 -4.92 -4.66 13.21
C TYR A 81 -5.55 -4.10 11.93
N ILE A 82 -5.78 -2.79 11.93
CA ILE A 82 -6.21 -2.02 10.77
C ILE A 82 -4.98 -1.35 10.15
N LEU A 83 -4.67 -1.68 8.91
CA LEU A 83 -3.60 -1.01 8.16
C LEU A 83 -4.11 0.30 7.57
N VAL A 84 -3.36 1.38 7.76
CA VAL A 84 -3.66 2.70 7.20
C VAL A 84 -2.50 3.16 6.32
N PHE A 85 -2.64 3.00 5.01
CA PHE A 85 -1.68 3.50 4.04
C PHE A 85 -1.89 4.99 3.78
N ILE A 86 -0.89 5.79 4.09
CA ILE A 86 -0.92 7.25 3.97
C ILE A 86 -0.19 7.66 2.70
N CYS A 87 -0.91 8.32 1.79
CA CYS A 87 -0.38 8.74 0.49
C CYS A 87 -0.88 10.15 0.11
N SER A 88 -0.13 10.89 -0.71
CA SER A 88 -0.61 12.18 -1.25
C SER A 88 -1.58 12.02 -2.43
N CYS A 89 -1.66 10.85 -3.07
CA CYS A 89 -2.37 10.68 -4.35
C CYS A 89 -3.91 10.57 -4.22
N LYS A 90 -4.42 10.09 -3.07
CA LYS A 90 -5.86 10.05 -2.82
C LYS A 90 -6.46 11.47 -2.87
N PRO A 91 -7.71 11.67 -3.29
CA PRO A 91 -8.72 10.66 -3.63
C PRO A 91 -8.61 10.08 -5.05
N LYS A 92 -7.72 10.62 -5.89
CA LYS A 92 -7.47 10.07 -7.24
C LYS A 92 -6.85 8.68 -7.15
N LEU A 93 -6.78 7.98 -8.28
CA LEU A 93 -6.13 6.66 -8.40
C LEU A 93 -4.75 6.68 -7.71
N CYS A 94 -4.56 5.74 -6.79
CA CYS A 94 -3.42 5.70 -5.87
C CYS A 94 -2.77 4.31 -5.91
N HIS A 95 -1.43 4.28 -5.85
CA HIS A 95 -0.69 3.01 -5.78
C HIS A 95 -0.96 2.23 -4.48
N GLY A 96 -1.39 2.93 -3.42
CA GLY A 96 -1.83 2.28 -2.18
C GLY A 96 -3.02 1.33 -2.39
N ASP A 97 -3.88 1.59 -3.39
CA ASP A 97 -4.98 0.69 -3.74
C ASP A 97 -4.47 -0.64 -4.31
N VAL A 98 -3.36 -0.60 -5.05
CA VAL A 98 -2.67 -1.81 -5.57
C VAL A 98 -2.09 -2.63 -4.41
N LEU A 99 -1.42 -1.97 -3.45
CA LEU A 99 -0.85 -2.66 -2.29
C LEU A 99 -1.94 -3.29 -1.43
N LYS A 100 -3.05 -2.58 -1.21
CA LYS A 100 -4.25 -3.11 -0.54
C LYS A 100 -4.75 -4.37 -1.23
N TYR A 101 -4.97 -4.31 -2.55
CA TYR A 101 -5.44 -5.45 -3.34
C TYR A 101 -4.52 -6.68 -3.22
N VAL A 102 -3.19 -6.47 -3.25
CA VAL A 102 -2.22 -7.55 -3.09
C VAL A 102 -2.33 -8.22 -1.72
N ILE A 103 -2.41 -7.43 -0.64
CA ILE A 103 -2.52 -7.97 0.73
C ILE A 103 -3.83 -8.75 0.90
N GLU A 104 -4.95 -8.20 0.44
CA GLU A 104 -6.25 -8.88 0.47
C GLU A 104 -6.22 -10.20 -0.32
N THR A 105 -5.56 -10.20 -1.48
CA THR A 105 -5.38 -11.40 -2.31
C THR A 105 -4.54 -12.45 -1.57
N LEU A 106 -3.44 -12.05 -0.93
CA LEU A 106 -2.59 -12.98 -0.18
C LEU A 106 -3.36 -13.62 0.99
N ILE A 107 -4.10 -12.82 1.77
CA ILE A 107 -4.97 -13.32 2.84
C ILE A 107 -5.99 -14.33 2.29
N SER A 108 -6.65 -14.01 1.17
CA SER A 108 -7.63 -14.91 0.55
C SER A 108 -7.04 -16.25 0.09
N LYS A 109 -5.72 -16.29 -0.17
CA LYS A 109 -4.98 -17.48 -0.57
C LYS A 109 -4.38 -18.25 0.61
N GLY A 110 -4.67 -17.85 1.84
CA GLY A 110 -4.21 -18.54 3.05
C GLY A 110 -2.79 -18.20 3.48
N TYR A 111 -2.17 -17.14 2.93
CA TYR A 111 -0.97 -16.54 3.54
C TYR A 111 -1.31 -15.97 4.92
#